data_AF-A0A6C0H6P8-F1
#
_entry.id   AF-A0A6C0H6P8-F1
#
_cell.length_a   1.000
_cell.length_b   1.000
_cell.length_c   1.000
_cell.angle_alpha   90.00
_cell.angle_beta   90.00
_cell.angle_gamma   90.00
#
_symmetry.space_group_name_H-M   'P 1'
#
loop_
_entity.id
_entity.type
_entity.pdbx_description
1 polymer ?
#
loop_
_entity_poly.entity_id
_entity_poly.type
_entity_poly.pdbx_seq_one_letter_code
_entity_poly.pdbx_strand_id
1 'polypeptide(L)'
;MLLLVVGLVMVGISWLKSELRCPPPKIVYRYVPKHTLDVQFGEENSPSQIYQDMFTQSSPWQGGYELGKGKPTVTVANRPEA
;
A
#
# COMPACT_ATOMS: atom_id res chain seq x y z
N MET A 1 43.83 48.35 18.71
CA MET A 1 44.09 47.14 17.89
C MET A 1 43.18 45.98 18.29
N LEU A 2 43.07 45.62 19.58
CA LEU A 2 42.17 44.56 20.05
C LEU A 2 40.71 44.71 19.58
N LEU A 3 40.09 45.89 19.76
CA LEU A 3 38.70 46.12 19.32
C LEU A 3 38.51 45.98 17.79
N LEU A 4 39.53 46.36 17.02
CA LEU A 4 39.51 46.27 15.56
C LEU A 4 39.57 44.81 15.09
N VAL A 5 40.37 43.98 15.78
CA VAL A 5 40.45 42.53 15.52
C VAL A 5 39.11 41.85 15.85
N VAL A 6 38.49 42.19 16.98
CA VAL A 6 37.18 41.64 17.37
C VAL A 6 36.09 42.00 16.35
N GLY A 7 36.10 43.24 15.85
CA GLY A 7 35.17 43.68 14.81
C GLY A 7 35.31 42.91 13.50
N LEU A 8 36.55 42.70 13.03
CA LEU A 8 36.83 41.91 11.83
C LEU A 8 36.36 40.46 11.95
N VAL A 9 36.55 39.85 13.12
CA VAL A 9 36.12 38.48 13.40
C VAL A 9 34.58 38.38 13.37
N MET A 10 33.87 39.33 13.96
CA MET A 10 32.39 39.35 13.91
C MET A 10 31.84 39.48 12.49
N VAL A 11 32.43 40.36 11.68
CA VAL A 11 32.03 40.53 10.28
C VAL A 11 32.31 39.26 9.47
N GLY A 12 33.46 38.62 9.68
CA GLY A 12 33.80 37.36 9.02
C GLY A 12 32.84 36.22 9.35
N ILE A 13 32.45 36.06 10.62
CA ILE A 13 31.48 35.04 11.05
C ILE A 13 30.09 35.29 10.42
N SER A 14 29.66 36.56 10.36
CA SER A 14 28.39 36.94 9.75
C SER A 14 28.36 36.60 8.25
N TRP A 15 29.46 36.88 7.55
CA TRP A 15 29.61 36.57 6.13
C TRP A 15 29.57 35.06 5.87
N LEU A 16 30.33 34.28 6.66
CA LEU A 16 30.37 32.81 6.54
C LEU A 16 28.99 32.18 6.81
N LYS A 17 28.20 32.73 7.74
CA LYS A 17 26.84 32.26 8.01
C LYS A 17 25.84 32.62 6.89
N SER A 18 26.07 33.69 6.14
CA SER A 18 25.18 34.10 5.06
C SER A 18 25.21 33.16 3.84
N GLU A 19 26.29 32.41 3.66
CA GLU A 19 26.46 31.38 2.62
C GLU A 19 25.77 30.05 2.97
N LEU A 20 25.37 29.83 4.24
CA LEU A 20 24.56 28.68 4.67
C LEU A 20 23.09 28.85 4.26
N ARG A 21 22.86 29.33 3.04
CA ARG A 21 21.56 29.66 2.47
C ARG A 21 20.74 28.38 2.42
N CYS A 22 19.56 28.43 3.05
CA CYS A 22 18.62 27.33 3.15
C CYS A 22 18.49 26.60 1.81
N PRO A 23 18.39 25.26 1.82
CA PRO A 23 18.21 24.50 0.60
C PRO A 23 17.01 25.08 -0.18
N PRO A 24 17.11 25.21 -1.51
CA PRO A 24 16.05 25.77 -2.32
C PRO A 24 14.75 25.00 -2.04
N PRO A 25 13.60 25.68 -1.96
CA PRO A 25 12.32 25.02 -1.69
C PRO A 25 12.07 23.94 -2.75
N LYS A 26 12.11 22.68 -2.33
CA LYS A 26 11.83 21.53 -3.20
C LYS A 26 10.35 21.21 -3.15
N ILE A 27 9.66 21.30 -4.28
CA ILE A 27 8.28 20.85 -4.42
C ILE A 27 8.30 19.31 -4.44
N VAL A 28 7.76 18.69 -3.39
CA VAL A 28 7.56 17.24 -3.33
C VAL A 28 6.09 16.96 -3.61
N TYR A 29 5.79 16.41 -4.78
CA TYR A 29 4.44 15.99 -5.14
C TYR A 29 4.01 14.82 -4.26
N ARG A 30 2.85 14.96 -3.60
CA ARG A 30 2.23 13.89 -2.82
C ARG A 30 1.44 12.96 -3.75
N TYR A 31 1.19 11.74 -3.28
CA TYR A 31 0.48 10.71 -4.02
C TYR A 31 -0.90 11.19 -4.53
N VAL A 32 -1.17 10.97 -5.81
CA VAL A 32 -2.49 11.20 -6.42
C VAL A 32 -3.34 9.96 -6.15
N PRO A 33 -4.49 10.07 -5.45
CA PRO A 33 -5.36 8.92 -5.21
C PRO A 33 -5.85 8.34 -6.55
N LYS A 34 -5.83 7.01 -6.67
CA LYS A 34 -6.40 6.31 -7.83
C LYS A 34 -7.87 6.72 -8.01
N HIS A 35 -8.30 6.93 -9.25
CA HIS A 35 -9.69 7.27 -9.54
C HIS A 35 -10.59 6.05 -9.30
N THR A 36 -11.83 6.26 -8.86
CA THR A 36 -12.76 5.17 -8.52
C THR A 36 -13.05 4.25 -9.71
N LEU A 37 -12.98 4.76 -10.93
CA LEU A 37 -13.12 3.96 -12.16
C LEU A 37 -11.93 3.03 -12.38
N ASP A 38 -10.71 3.49 -12.11
CA ASP A 38 -9.50 2.69 -12.30
C ASP A 38 -9.46 1.50 -11.34
N VAL A 39 -9.98 1.69 -10.12
CA VAL A 39 -10.13 0.61 -9.14
C VAL A 39 -11.22 -0.36 -9.57
N GLN A 40 -12.37 0.13 -10.06
CA GLN A 40 -13.50 -0.73 -10.45
C GLN A 40 -13.20 -1.64 -11.64
N PHE A 41 -12.50 -1.11 -12.64
CA PHE A 41 -12.14 -1.83 -13.86
C PHE A 41 -10.70 -2.37 -13.85
N GLY A 42 -9.96 -2.11 -12.78
CA GLY A 42 -8.61 -2.65 -12.59
C GLY A 42 -8.64 -4.14 -12.34
N GLU A 43 -7.55 -4.83 -12.70
CA GLU A 43 -7.40 -6.27 -12.47
C GLU A 43 -7.54 -6.64 -10.97
N GLU A 44 -7.13 -5.72 -10.10
CA GLU A 44 -7.26 -5.80 -8.63
C GLU A 44 -8.70 -5.98 -8.13
N ASN A 45 -9.71 -5.56 -8.90
CA ASN A 45 -11.13 -5.70 -8.54
C ASN A 45 -11.88 -6.71 -9.43
N SER A 46 -11.17 -7.64 -10.07
CA SER A 46 -11.80 -8.65 -10.94
C SER A 46 -12.66 -9.63 -10.12
N PRO A 47 -13.99 -9.65 -10.28
CA PRO A 47 -14.86 -10.49 -9.45
C PRO A 47 -14.59 -11.98 -9.59
N SER A 48 -14.14 -12.42 -10.77
CA SER A 48 -13.83 -13.83 -11.02
C SER A 48 -12.64 -14.33 -10.22
N GLN A 49 -11.66 -13.46 -9.95
CA GLN A 49 -10.49 -13.80 -9.14
C GLN A 49 -10.81 -13.67 -7.64
N ILE A 50 -11.52 -12.61 -7.23
CA ILE A 50 -11.86 -12.35 -5.83
C ILE A 50 -12.72 -13.46 -5.24
N TYR A 51 -13.70 -13.96 -6.01
CA TYR A 51 -14.66 -14.95 -5.52
C TYR A 51 -14.32 -16.37 -5.95
N GLN A 52 -13.17 -16.61 -6.58
CA GLN A 52 -12.78 -17.93 -7.07
C GLN A 52 -12.81 -18.99 -5.97
N ASP A 53 -12.28 -18.65 -4.79
CA ASP A 53 -12.17 -19.56 -3.65
C ASP A 53 -13.53 -20.03 -3.13
N MET A 54 -14.59 -19.25 -3.33
CA MET A 54 -15.95 -19.66 -2.91
C MET A 54 -16.47 -20.86 -3.70
N PHE A 55 -15.90 -21.13 -4.88
CA PHE A 55 -16.32 -22.20 -5.79
C PHE A 55 -15.30 -23.34 -5.88
N THR A 56 -14.02 -23.05 -5.61
CA THR A 56 -12.94 -24.06 -5.66
C THR A 56 -12.67 -24.70 -4.32
N GLN A 57 -12.85 -23.96 -3.21
CA GLN A 57 -12.60 -24.49 -1.88
C GLN A 57 -13.87 -25.10 -1.30
N SER A 58 -13.74 -26.29 -0.72
CA SER A 58 -14.83 -26.94 0.00
C SER A 58 -15.16 -26.14 1.26
N SER A 59 -16.42 -25.72 1.43
CA SER A 59 -16.88 -25.17 2.70
C SER A 59 -17.73 -26.17 3.51
N PRO A 60 -17.65 -26.13 4.85
CA PRO A 60 -18.51 -26.95 5.71
C PRO A 60 -20.01 -26.70 5.49
N TRP A 61 -20.37 -25.48 5.06
CA TRP A 61 -21.75 -25.04 4.85
C TRP A 61 -22.33 -25.47 3.49
N GLN A 62 -21.49 -25.68 2.48
CA GLN A 62 -21.90 -26.15 1.15
C GLN A 62 -21.94 -27.69 1.05
N GLY A 63 -21.64 -28.41 2.14
CA GLY A 63 -21.62 -29.88 2.12
C GLY A 63 -20.42 -30.47 1.40
N GLY A 64 -19.28 -29.76 1.38
CA GLY A 64 -17.97 -30.27 0.98
C GLY A 64 -17.89 -30.88 -0.42
N TYR A 65 -17.52 -30.09 -1.43
CA TYR A 65 -17.07 -30.63 -2.71
C TYR A 65 -15.72 -30.01 -3.09
N GLU A 66 -14.73 -30.86 -3.37
CA GLU A 66 -13.45 -30.44 -3.97
C GLU A 66 -13.55 -30.61 -5.48
N LEU A 67 -13.56 -29.49 -6.22
CA LEU A 67 -13.47 -29.48 -7.68
C LEU A 67 -12.00 -29.43 -8.11
N GLY A 68 -11.26 -30.51 -7.88
CA GLY A 68 -9.85 -30.60 -8.28
C GLY A 68 -9.43 -32.02 -8.63
N LYS A 69 -9.21 -32.29 -9.94
CA LYS A 69 -8.50 -33.43 -10.62
C LYS A 69 -8.54 -34.85 -10.00
N GLY A 70 -9.33 -35.10 -8.97
CA GLY A 70 -9.53 -36.35 -8.26
C GLY A 70 -11.04 -36.55 -8.15
N LYS A 71 -11.46 -37.80 -8.30
CA LYS A 71 -12.86 -38.19 -8.53
C LYS A 71 -13.82 -37.57 -7.49
N PRO A 72 -14.99 -37.07 -7.91
CA PRO A 72 -15.98 -36.53 -6.98
C PRO A 72 -16.42 -37.64 -6.01
N THR A 73 -16.07 -37.47 -4.74
CA THR A 73 -16.56 -38.34 -3.67
C THR A 73 -17.79 -37.68 -3.09
N VAL A 74 -18.97 -38.17 -3.49
CA VAL A 74 -20.24 -37.76 -2.91
C VAL A 74 -20.29 -38.30 -1.48
N THR A 75 -19.99 -37.49 -0.48
CA THR A 75 -20.38 -37.80 0.90
C THR A 75 -21.86 -37.46 1.03
N VAL A 76 -22.70 -38.49 0.90
CA VAL A 76 -24.13 -38.39 1.24
C VAL A 76 -24.23 -37.95 2.69
N ALA A 77 -24.64 -36.71 2.91
CA ALA A 77 -24.98 -36.23 4.24
C ALA A 77 -26.20 -37.04 4.73
N ASN A 78 -25.99 -37.93 5.70
CA ASN A 78 -27.08 -38.58 6.42
C ASN A 78 -27.87 -37.51 7.17
N ARG A 79 -28.96 -37.04 6.58
CA ARG A 79 -29.99 -36.24 7.24
C ARG A 79 -30.92 -37.24 7.96
N PRO A 80 -30.98 -37.29 9.30
CA PRO A 80 -32.03 -38.04 9.98
C PRO A 80 -33.37 -37.35 9.69
N GLU A 81 -34.32 -38.12 9.16
CA GLU A 81 -35.71 -37.69 8.96
C GLU A 81 -36.36 -37.43 10.32
N ALA A 82 -37.05 -36.29 10.43
CA ALA A 82 -37.86 -35.90 11.58
C ALA A 82 -39.34 -36.02 11.21
#